data_AF-A0A086LI48-F1
#
_entry.id   AF-A0A086LI48-F1
#
_cell.length_a   1.000
_cell.length_b   1.000
_cell.length_c   1.000
_cell.angle_alpha   90.00
_cell.angle_beta   90.00
_cell.angle_gamma   90.00
#
_symmetry.space_group_name_H-M   'P 1'
#
loop_
_entity.id
_entity.type
_entity.pdbx_description
1 polymer ?
#
loop_
_entity_poly.entity_id
_entity_poly.type
_entity_poly.pdbx_seq_one_letter_code
_entity_poly.pdbx_strand_id
1 'polypeptide(L)'
;MNLQITSETKGVSFQCDTPISTLLPQDSSDSIFDESSKISLKLSEKLPSAKLATAATGGYMFSVEELPETEQTLCYKCSSPAANKKELQPEEDNVSTVKIKVAAIDPVSDASASVATVSLPALAFGVVISSIFSTISF
;
A
#
# COMPACT_ATOMS: atom_id res chain seq x y z
N MET A 1 -4.79 -16.43 -11.73
CA MET A 1 -4.90 -14.96 -11.83
C MET A 1 -3.60 -14.31 -11.38
N ASN A 2 -3.12 -13.28 -12.07
CA ASN A 2 -1.92 -12.52 -11.69
C ASN A 2 -2.27 -11.04 -11.59
N LEU A 3 -1.87 -10.39 -10.51
CA LEU A 3 -2.17 -9.00 -10.19
C LEU A 3 -0.89 -8.27 -9.81
N GLN A 4 -0.87 -6.97 -10.05
CA GLN A 4 0.27 -6.12 -9.73
C GLN A 4 -0.15 -4.89 -8.94
N ILE A 5 0.60 -4.59 -7.87
CA ILE A 5 0.48 -3.38 -7.07
C ILE A 5 1.73 -2.55 -7.28
N THR A 6 1.52 -1.29 -7.63
CA THR A 6 2.55 -0.27 -7.82
C THR A 6 2.30 0.91 -6.88
N SER A 7 3.19 1.89 -6.91
CA SER A 7 3.07 3.15 -6.17
C SER A 7 1.82 3.94 -6.56
N GLU A 8 1.37 3.79 -7.81
CA GLU A 8 0.18 4.45 -8.34
C GLU A 8 -1.13 3.75 -7.91
N THR A 9 -1.15 2.41 -7.93
CA THR A 9 -2.40 1.66 -7.69
C THR A 9 -2.67 1.39 -6.21
N LYS A 10 -1.62 1.17 -5.41
CA LYS A 10 -1.68 0.87 -3.96
C LYS A 10 -2.56 -0.32 -3.53
N GLY A 11 -3.27 -0.96 -4.45
CA GLY A 11 -4.14 -2.09 -4.18
C GLY A 11 -4.80 -2.65 -5.43
N VAL A 12 -5.39 -3.83 -5.28
CA VAL A 12 -6.10 -4.57 -6.31
C VAL A 12 -7.32 -5.26 -5.72
N SER A 13 -8.37 -5.39 -6.53
CA SER A 13 -9.54 -6.20 -6.19
C SER A 13 -9.57 -7.46 -7.02
N PHE A 14 -9.99 -8.57 -6.41
CA PHE A 14 -10.13 -9.84 -7.08
C PHE A 14 -11.27 -10.66 -6.46
N GLN A 15 -11.74 -11.64 -7.22
CA GLN A 15 -12.81 -12.52 -6.78
C GLN A 15 -12.45 -13.95 -7.15
N CYS A 16 -12.85 -14.89 -6.29
CA CYS A 16 -12.79 -16.29 -6.61
C CYS A 16 -14.01 -16.68 -7.46
N ASP A 17 -13.78 -17.34 -8.59
CA ASP A 17 -14.84 -17.81 -9.48
C ASP A 17 -15.69 -18.90 -8.84
N THR A 18 -16.97 -18.99 -9.18
CA THR A 18 -17.84 -20.12 -8.81
C THR A 18 -17.52 -21.33 -9.68
N PRO A 19 -17.38 -22.56 -9.13
CA PRO A 19 -17.77 -23.03 -7.78
C PRO A 19 -16.66 -22.94 -6.71
N ILE A 20 -15.53 -22.33 -7.04
CA ILE A 20 -14.30 -22.25 -6.25
C ILE A 20 -14.36 -21.02 -5.32
N SER A 21 -15.39 -20.89 -4.49
CA SER A 21 -15.67 -19.63 -3.78
C SER A 21 -14.90 -19.43 -2.46
N THR A 22 -14.09 -20.39 -2.02
CA THR A 22 -13.38 -20.31 -0.74
C THR A 22 -11.94 -19.86 -0.92
N LEU A 23 -11.59 -18.69 -0.37
CA LEU A 23 -10.22 -18.20 -0.34
C LEU A 23 -9.40 -18.91 0.74
N LEU A 24 -8.16 -19.24 0.39
CA LEU A 24 -7.15 -19.85 1.24
C LEU A 24 -5.91 -18.95 1.28
N PRO A 25 -5.24 -18.81 2.45
CA PRO A 25 -5.52 -19.49 3.72
C PRO A 25 -6.87 -19.10 4.34
N GLN A 26 -7.44 -19.95 5.21
CA GLN A 26 -8.76 -19.68 5.81
C GLN A 26 -8.77 -18.32 6.54
N ASP A 27 -7.69 -18.01 7.25
CA ASP A 27 -7.41 -16.69 7.85
C ASP A 27 -6.72 -15.76 6.85
N SER A 28 -7.29 -15.59 5.66
CA SER A 28 -6.72 -14.82 4.54
C SER A 28 -6.40 -13.35 4.84
N SER A 29 -6.96 -12.79 5.92
CA SER A 29 -6.65 -11.45 6.42
C SER A 29 -5.28 -11.34 7.09
N ASP A 30 -4.82 -12.41 7.73
CA ASP A 30 -3.57 -12.44 8.51
C ASP A 30 -2.50 -13.35 7.88
N SER A 31 -2.91 -14.25 6.99
CA SER A 31 -2.06 -15.27 6.40
C SER A 31 -2.08 -15.25 4.87
N ILE A 32 -0.93 -15.53 4.27
CA ILE A 32 -0.70 -15.65 2.83
C ILE A 32 0.10 -16.91 2.53
N PHE A 33 0.11 -17.35 1.26
CA PHE A 33 1.09 -18.33 0.82
C PHE A 33 2.33 -17.65 0.21
N ASP A 34 3.45 -18.36 0.27
CA ASP A 34 4.68 -18.01 -0.45
C ASP A 34 4.48 -17.96 -1.98
N GLU A 35 5.49 -17.53 -2.73
CA GLU A 35 5.45 -17.46 -4.20
C GLU A 35 5.12 -18.82 -4.85
N SER A 36 5.55 -19.92 -4.23
CA SER A 36 5.25 -21.29 -4.67
C SER A 36 3.81 -21.71 -4.37
N SER A 37 3.08 -20.92 -3.59
CA SER A 37 1.75 -21.21 -3.07
C SER A 37 1.69 -22.49 -2.22
N LYS A 38 2.78 -22.87 -1.55
CA LYS A 38 2.91 -24.14 -0.81
C LYS A 38 2.98 -23.92 0.69
N ILE A 39 3.64 -22.85 1.12
CA ILE A 39 3.94 -22.57 2.53
C ILE A 39 3.08 -21.39 2.97
N SER A 40 2.28 -21.59 4.03
CA SER A 40 1.54 -20.51 4.67
C SER A 40 2.46 -19.68 5.55
N LEU A 41 2.40 -18.36 5.42
CA LEU A 41 3.20 -17.36 6.11
C LEU A 41 2.28 -16.25 6.64
N LYS A 42 2.74 -15.47 7.61
CA LYS A 42 2.01 -14.29 8.06
C LYS A 42 2.14 -13.15 7.05
N LEU A 43 1.02 -12.50 6.75
CA LEU A 43 0.99 -11.34 5.85
C LEU A 43 1.88 -10.22 6.37
N SER A 44 1.76 -9.91 7.68
CA SER A 44 2.49 -8.82 8.33
C SER A 44 4.01 -9.02 8.37
N GLU A 45 4.50 -10.25 8.29
CA GLU A 45 5.95 -10.54 8.24
C GLU A 45 6.55 -10.24 6.86
N LYS A 46 5.76 -10.39 5.79
CA LYS A 46 6.20 -10.12 4.42
C LYS A 46 5.89 -8.70 3.98
N LEU A 47 4.72 -8.21 4.34
CA LEU A 47 4.22 -6.89 3.99
C LEU A 47 3.49 -6.31 5.22
N PRO A 48 4.20 -5.60 6.11
CA PRO A 48 3.64 -5.11 7.37
C PRO A 48 2.49 -4.11 7.18
N SER A 49 2.51 -3.38 6.06
CA SER A 49 1.51 -2.38 5.65
C SER A 49 0.33 -2.96 4.87
N ALA A 50 0.36 -4.27 4.55
CA ALA A 50 -0.65 -4.89 3.71
C ALA A 50 -1.91 -5.28 4.49
N LYS A 51 -3.06 -5.18 3.82
CA LYS A 51 -4.36 -5.54 4.35
C LYS A 51 -5.20 -6.20 3.27
N LEU A 52 -5.92 -7.25 3.65
CA LEU A 52 -6.96 -7.86 2.83
C LEU A 52 -8.33 -7.60 3.48
N ALA A 53 -9.20 -6.92 2.76
CA ALA A 53 -10.59 -6.67 3.16
C ALA A 53 -11.56 -7.36 2.21
N THR A 54 -12.77 -7.64 2.67
CA THR A 54 -13.88 -8.07 1.80
C THR A 54 -14.49 -6.85 1.11
N ALA A 55 -14.68 -6.93 -0.21
CA ALA A 55 -15.27 -5.84 -0.98
C ALA A 55 -16.81 -5.86 -0.85
N ALA A 56 -17.43 -4.68 -0.82
CA ALA A 56 -18.89 -4.54 -0.65
C ALA A 56 -19.71 -5.18 -1.78
N THR A 57 -19.13 -5.27 -2.99
CA THR A 57 -19.74 -5.90 -4.18
C THR A 57 -19.52 -7.41 -4.25
N GLY A 58 -18.94 -8.01 -3.21
CA GLY A 58 -18.41 -9.37 -3.25
C GLY A 58 -16.94 -9.40 -3.70
N GLY A 59 -16.22 -10.46 -3.30
CA GLY A 59 -14.79 -10.60 -3.53
C GLY A 59 -13.93 -9.95 -2.46
N TYR A 60 -12.66 -9.74 -2.80
CA TYR A 60 -11.60 -9.30 -1.90
C TYR A 60 -10.85 -8.10 -2.47
N MET A 61 -10.37 -7.24 -1.58
CA MET A 61 -9.54 -6.09 -1.90
C MET A 61 -8.25 -6.18 -1.08
N PHE A 62 -7.14 -6.35 -1.78
CA PHE A 62 -5.80 -6.35 -1.21
C PHE A 62 -5.17 -4.99 -1.43
N SER A 63 -4.67 -4.36 -0.38
CA SER A 63 -4.06 -3.03 -0.43
C SER A 63 -2.80 -2.99 0.42
N VAL A 64 -1.85 -2.14 0.02
CA VAL A 64 -0.63 -1.85 0.78
C VAL A 64 -0.54 -0.35 1.00
N GLU A 65 -0.33 0.07 2.24
CA GLU A 65 -0.14 1.49 2.56
C GLU A 65 1.24 1.96 2.07
N GLU A 66 2.26 1.19 2.44
CA GLU A 66 3.66 1.40 2.06
C GLU A 66 4.14 0.23 1.21
N LEU A 67 4.87 0.52 0.13
CA LEU A 67 5.49 -0.52 -0.70
C LEU A 67 6.71 -1.10 0.04
N PRO A 68 7.00 -2.39 -0.14
CA PRO A 68 8.19 -3.02 0.43
C PRO A 68 9.48 -2.45 -0.21
N GLU A 69 10.60 -2.54 0.50
CA GLU A 69 11.92 -2.13 -0.04
C GLU A 69 12.36 -3.01 -1.23
N THR A 70 11.98 -4.29 -1.21
CA THR A 70 12.21 -5.24 -2.28
C THR A 70 10.90 -5.71 -2.85
N GLU A 71 10.89 -6.01 -4.14
CA GLU A 71 9.71 -6.57 -4.79
C GLU A 71 9.33 -7.90 -4.13
N GLN A 72 8.05 -8.04 -3.78
CA GLN A 72 7.52 -9.24 -3.15
C GLN A 72 6.41 -9.84 -3.99
N THR A 73 6.37 -11.17 -4.05
CA THR A 73 5.25 -11.91 -4.65
C THR A 73 4.61 -12.80 -3.60
N LEU A 74 3.29 -12.69 -3.47
CA LEU A 74 2.48 -13.50 -2.56
C LEU A 74 1.36 -14.19 -3.31
N CYS A 75 0.84 -15.27 -2.72
CA CYS A 75 -0.20 -16.06 -3.33
C CYS A 75 -1.39 -16.28 -2.39
N TYR A 76 -2.56 -16.23 -2.98
CA TYR A 76 -3.78 -16.80 -2.43
C TYR A 76 -4.27 -17.93 -3.33
N LYS A 77 -5.07 -18.83 -2.77
CA LYS A 77 -5.72 -19.91 -3.52
C LYS A 77 -7.22 -19.80 -3.35
N CYS A 78 -7.95 -19.89 -4.43
CA CYS A 78 -9.36 -20.16 -4.42
C CYS A 78 -9.53 -21.67 -4.49
N SER A 79 -10.32 -22.28 -3.60
CA SER A 79 -10.71 -23.69 -3.63
C SER A 79 -12.23 -23.84 -3.51
N SER A 80 -12.76 -24.98 -3.98
CA SER A 80 -14.15 -25.36 -3.73
C SER A 80 -14.35 -25.74 -2.25
N PRO A 81 -15.48 -25.38 -1.62
CA PRO A 81 -15.78 -25.78 -0.24
C PRO A 81 -15.90 -27.30 -0.05
N ALA A 82 -16.13 -28.06 -1.13
CA ALA A 82 -16.12 -29.52 -1.09
C ALA A 82 -14.69 -30.11 -1.00
N ALA A 83 -13.69 -29.42 -1.57
CA ALA A 83 -12.29 -29.84 -1.56
C ALA A 83 -11.58 -29.57 -0.22
N ASN A 84 -12.12 -28.68 0.62
CA ASN A 84 -11.58 -28.36 1.94
C ASN A 84 -11.72 -29.49 2.98
N LYS A 85 -12.46 -30.56 2.67
CA LYS A 85 -12.74 -31.68 3.60
C LYS A 85 -11.74 -32.83 3.50
N LYS A 86 -10.85 -32.78 2.49
CA LYS A 86 -9.83 -33.78 2.23
C LYS A 86 -8.49 -33.06 2.26
N GLU A 87 -7.97 -32.92 3.47
CA GLU A 87 -6.57 -32.54 3.67
C GLU A 87 -5.68 -33.54 2.90
N LEU A 88 -4.61 -33.03 2.31
CA LEU A 88 -3.71 -33.65 1.32
C LEU A 88 -4.27 -33.74 -0.12
N GLN A 89 -3.67 -32.90 -0.98
CA GLN A 89 -3.72 -32.89 -2.44
C GLN A 89 -4.90 -32.11 -3.04
N PRO A 90 -4.71 -30.80 -3.34
CA PRO A 90 -5.62 -30.11 -4.24
C PRO A 90 -5.54 -30.80 -5.60
N GLU A 91 -6.61 -31.47 -6.00
CA GLU A 91 -6.78 -31.94 -7.38
C GLU A 91 -6.79 -30.69 -8.27
N GLU A 92 -5.86 -30.60 -9.22
CA GLU A 92 -5.51 -29.38 -9.97
C GLU A 92 -6.68 -28.78 -10.78
N ASP A 93 -7.77 -29.53 -10.95
CA ASP A 93 -8.93 -29.11 -11.73
C ASP A 93 -9.87 -28.14 -10.98
N ASN A 94 -9.72 -27.98 -9.65
CA ASN A 94 -10.66 -27.22 -8.81
C ASN A 94 -10.00 -26.12 -7.93
N VAL A 95 -8.76 -25.74 -8.23
CA VAL A 95 -8.03 -24.71 -7.46
C VAL A 95 -7.48 -23.65 -8.39
N SER A 96 -7.86 -22.40 -8.15
CA SER A 96 -7.34 -21.24 -8.89
C SER A 96 -6.38 -20.46 -8.01
N THR A 97 -5.17 -20.19 -8.50
CA THR A 97 -4.16 -19.42 -7.76
C THR A 97 -4.25 -17.94 -8.14
N VAL A 98 -4.32 -17.07 -7.14
CA VAL A 98 -4.23 -15.62 -7.27
C VAL A 98 -2.84 -15.20 -6.81
N LYS A 99 -1.99 -14.80 -7.76
CA LYS A 99 -0.66 -14.25 -7.46
C LYS A 99 -0.73 -12.73 -7.47
N ILE A 100 -0.21 -12.12 -6.42
CA ILE A 100 -0.14 -10.66 -6.27
C ILE A 100 1.33 -10.27 -6.16
N LYS A 101 1.79 -9.50 -7.12
CA LYS A 101 3.14 -8.94 -7.16
C LYS A 101 3.11 -7.51 -6.65
N VAL A 102 3.86 -7.22 -5.61
CA VAL A 102 3.97 -5.88 -5.00
C VAL A 102 5.34 -5.32 -5.37
N ALA A 103 5.34 -4.25 -6.16
CA ALA A 103 6.56 -3.59 -6.58
C ALA A 103 7.36 -3.07 -5.38
N ALA A 104 8.68 -2.96 -5.54
CA ALA A 104 9.52 -2.27 -4.58
C ALA A 104 9.16 -0.78 -4.51
N ILE A 105 9.48 -0.13 -3.40
CA ILE A 105 9.43 1.32 -3.31
C ILE A 105 10.38 1.91 -4.36
N ASP A 106 9.87 2.80 -5.20
CA ASP A 106 10.73 3.55 -6.11
C ASP A 106 11.57 4.52 -5.26
N PRO A 107 12.92 4.48 -5.31
CA PRO A 107 13.75 5.40 -4.54
C PRO A 107 13.65 6.87 -5.01
N VAL A 108 12.73 7.19 -5.93
CA VAL A 108 12.57 8.50 -6.57
C VAL A 108 11.11 8.94 -6.62
N SER A 109 10.38 8.84 -5.50
CA SER A 109 9.10 9.58 -5.40
C SER A 109 8.81 10.22 -4.04
N ASP A 110 9.84 10.41 -3.21
CA ASP A 110 9.78 11.24 -2.00
C ASP A 110 10.87 12.32 -1.95
N ALA A 111 11.25 12.82 -3.12
CA ALA A 111 11.94 14.11 -3.23
C ALA A 111 10.92 15.24 -3.40
N SER A 112 9.97 15.38 -2.46
CA SER A 112 9.43 16.72 -2.17
C SER A 112 10.43 17.43 -1.27
N ALA A 113 11.61 17.71 -1.84
CA ALA A 113 12.59 18.54 -1.19
C ALA A 113 12.16 20.01 -1.26
N SER A 114 12.38 20.69 -0.14
CA SER A 114 12.64 22.13 -0.03
C SER A 114 11.42 23.04 0.12
N VAL A 115 11.00 23.19 1.38
CA VAL A 115 11.02 24.48 2.10
C VAL A 115 10.94 25.72 1.20
N ALA A 116 9.77 26.33 1.12
CA ALA A 116 9.65 27.78 0.95
C ALA A 116 9.26 28.39 2.30
N THR A 117 10.22 28.44 3.23
CA THR A 117 10.18 29.46 4.28
C THR A 117 10.21 30.78 3.53
N VAL A 118 9.08 31.45 3.42
CA VAL A 118 9.02 32.83 2.94
C VAL A 118 9.69 33.67 4.04
N SER A 119 11.02 33.72 3.96
CA SER A 119 11.84 34.63 4.73
C SER A 119 11.68 35.99 4.05
N LEU A 120 10.81 36.85 4.60
CA LEU A 120 10.81 38.27 4.25
C LEU A 120 12.10 38.89 4.81
N PRO A 121 13.03 39.43 4.00
CA PRO A 121 13.99 40.38 4.51
C PRO A 121 13.33 41.76 4.42
N ALA A 122 12.57 42.17 5.43
CA ALA A 122 12.22 43.58 5.59
C ALA A 122 13.37 44.31 6.31
N LEU A 123 14.52 44.40 5.63
CA LEU A 123 15.57 45.35 5.99
C LEU A 123 15.12 46.74 5.54
N ALA A 124 14.33 47.42 6.36
CA ALA A 124 14.14 48.86 6.24
C ALA A 124 15.28 49.57 6.99
N PHE A 125 16.42 49.71 6.31
CA PHE A 125 17.42 50.71 6.68
C PHE A 125 16.82 52.11 6.46
N GLY A 126 17.08 52.99 7.42
CA GLY A 126 16.39 54.26 7.58
C GLY A 126 16.56 55.26 6.44
N VAL A 127 15.54 56.11 6.33
CA VAL A 127 15.61 57.38 5.60
C VAL A 127 15.45 58.50 6.62
N VAL A 128 16.54 59.25 6.80
CA VAL A 128 16.62 60.50 7.56
C VAL A 128 15.90 61.59 6.78
N ILE A 129 14.94 62.28 7.41
CA ILE A 129 14.41 63.57 6.94
C ILE A 129 14.13 64.41 8.20
N SER A 130 15.13 65.15 8.69
CA SER A 130 15.23 66.62 8.61
C SER A 130 13.96 67.41 8.95
N SER A 131 14.08 68.15 10.06
CA SER A 131 13.62 69.54 10.27
C SER A 131 12.13 69.83 10.51
N ILE A 132 11.79 70.04 11.78
CA ILE A 132 10.85 71.09 12.24
C ILE A 132 11.50 71.75 13.48
N PHE A 133 12.15 72.91 13.34
CA PHE A 133 11.65 74.29 13.47
C PHE A 133 11.07 74.69 14.84
N SER A 134 11.62 75.82 15.32
CA SER A 134 11.11 76.79 16.30
C SER A 134 11.43 76.52 17.78
N THR A 135 12.40 77.19 18.43
CA THR A 135 12.53 78.64 18.76
C THR A 135 11.70 79.06 19.99
N ILE A 136 12.42 79.40 21.07
CA ILE A 136 12.19 80.45 22.11
C ILE A 136 11.26 80.20 23.31
N SER A 137 11.85 80.43 24.51
CA SER A 137 11.36 81.21 25.70
C SER A 137 11.64 80.46 27.01
N PHE A 138 12.10 81.05 28.12
CA PHE A 138 12.40 82.43 28.52
C PHE A 138 13.39 82.37 29.70
#